data_AF-A0A971HX29-F1
#
_entry.id   AF-A0A971HX29-F1
#
_cell.length_a   1.000
_cell.length_b   1.000
_cell.length_c   1.000
_cell.angle_alpha   90.00
_cell.angle_beta   90.00
_cell.angle_gamma   90.00
#
_symmetry.space_group_name_H-M   'P 1'
#
loop_
_entity.id
_entity.type
_entity.pdbx_description
1 polymer ?
#
loop_
_entity_poly.entity_id
_entity_poly.type
_entity_poly.pdbx_seq_one_letter_code
_entity_poly.pdbx_strand_id
1 'polypeptide(L)'
;MEPADFAVQIEEIMAEVTSEYECVILDENDIGMLWTFVIEDSISGYIGIEENEDGVKVKTVSVGLHLKDITDVSKEELMALFELNGELINANFSVVKYPAKESNKPDEPVFIEEGEDYDYEDSDSPPELRDLLIIQTRLPYEAFLPEDFEAFVNNLMFQADMLLNDPGEDGADETMEII
;
A
#
# COMPACT_ATOMS: atom_id res chain seq x y z
N MET A 1 1.05 12.33 -20.13
CA MET A 1 2.48 11.98 -19.96
C MET A 1 2.65 10.53 -20.38
N GLU A 2 3.71 10.14 -21.08
CA GLU A 2 3.87 8.72 -21.45
C GLU A 2 4.17 7.86 -20.20
N PRO A 3 3.71 6.59 -20.11
CA PRO A 3 3.96 5.71 -18.97
C PRO A 3 5.43 5.53 -18.60
N ALA A 4 6.32 5.50 -19.59
CA ALA A 4 7.76 5.41 -19.36
C ALA A 4 8.31 6.68 -18.67
N ASP A 5 7.86 7.86 -19.09
CA ASP A 5 8.27 9.12 -18.46
C ASP A 5 7.75 9.21 -17.02
N PHE A 6 6.54 8.68 -16.77
CA PHE A 6 5.97 8.59 -15.44
C PHE A 6 6.76 7.65 -14.54
N ALA A 7 7.09 6.45 -15.03
CA ALA A 7 7.88 5.45 -14.30
C ALA A 7 9.24 6.01 -13.87
N VAL A 8 9.95 6.70 -14.77
CA VAL A 8 11.22 7.33 -14.44
C VAL A 8 11.04 8.42 -13.38
N GLN A 9 10.05 9.31 -13.55
CA GLN A 9 9.84 10.40 -12.60
C GLN A 9 9.41 9.93 -11.22
N ILE A 10 8.55 8.91 -11.14
CA ILE A 10 8.12 8.39 -9.84
C ILE A 10 9.28 7.70 -9.12
N GLU A 11 10.14 6.97 -9.84
CA GLU A 11 11.34 6.35 -9.25
C GLU A 11 12.34 7.39 -8.76
N GLU A 12 12.55 8.48 -9.51
CA GLU A 12 13.37 9.61 -9.07
C GLU A 12 12.83 10.22 -7.77
N ILE A 13 11.51 10.43 -7.67
CA ILE A 13 10.88 10.98 -6.47
C ILE A 13 10.93 9.99 -5.30
N MET A 14 10.67 8.70 -5.54
CA MET A 14 10.73 7.68 -4.49
C MET A 14 12.16 7.55 -3.95
N ALA A 15 13.19 7.62 -4.80
CA ALA A 15 14.58 7.63 -4.35
C ALA A 15 14.94 8.82 -3.44
N GLU A 16 14.19 9.93 -3.53
CA GLU A 16 14.39 11.11 -2.68
C GLU A 16 13.56 11.05 -1.38
N VAL A 17 12.33 10.53 -1.44
CA VAL A 17 11.34 10.63 -0.37
C VAL A 17 11.23 9.36 0.48
N THR A 18 11.57 8.21 -0.08
CA THR A 18 11.41 6.90 0.57
C THR A 18 12.74 6.42 1.13
N SER A 19 12.69 5.63 2.20
CA SER A 19 13.85 4.93 2.72
C SER A 19 14.24 3.79 1.78
N GLU A 20 13.24 3.10 1.24
CA GLU A 20 13.39 1.97 0.33
C GLU A 20 12.21 1.94 -0.65
N TYR A 21 12.46 1.53 -1.90
CA TYR A 21 11.41 1.25 -2.87
C TYR A 21 11.84 0.14 -3.83
N GLU A 22 10.85 -0.56 -4.37
CA GLU A 22 11.04 -1.68 -5.30
C GLU A 22 9.95 -1.65 -6.37
N CYS A 23 10.33 -1.88 -7.64
CA CYS A 23 9.36 -2.11 -8.70
C CYS A 23 9.00 -3.60 -8.75
N VAL A 24 7.73 -3.92 -8.46
CA VAL A 24 7.25 -5.30 -8.28
C VAL A 24 6.62 -5.85 -9.55
N ILE A 25 6.07 -4.99 -10.41
CA ILE A 25 5.42 -5.40 -11.65
C ILE A 25 5.88 -4.50 -12.79
N LEU A 26 6.34 -5.13 -13.87
CA LEU A 26 6.65 -4.50 -15.15
C LEU A 26 5.57 -4.87 -16.20
N ASP A 27 5.35 -4.01 -17.18
CA ASP A 27 4.53 -4.31 -18.36
C ASP A 27 5.29 -5.11 -19.44
N GLU A 28 4.63 -5.37 -20.58
CA GLU A 28 5.24 -6.10 -21.71
C GLU A 28 6.45 -5.39 -22.36
N ASN A 29 6.69 -4.12 -22.03
CA ASN A 29 7.78 -3.28 -22.55
C ASN A 29 8.81 -2.94 -21.46
N ASP A 30 8.83 -3.68 -20.35
CA ASP A 30 9.70 -3.46 -19.20
C ASP A 30 9.46 -2.09 -18.50
N ILE A 31 8.25 -1.53 -18.60
CA ILE A 31 7.86 -0.30 -17.91
C ILE A 31 7.24 -0.65 -16.56
N GLY A 32 7.69 0.00 -15.48
CA GLY A 32 7.11 -0.17 -14.15
C GLY A 32 5.62 0.15 -14.10
N MET A 33 4.87 -0.73 -13.42
CA MET A 33 3.41 -0.66 -13.26
C MET A 33 2.98 -0.73 -11.80
N LEU A 34 3.77 -1.35 -10.92
CA LEU A 34 3.53 -1.38 -9.49
C LEU A 34 4.86 -1.23 -8.76
N TRP A 35 4.89 -0.30 -7.83
CA TRP A 35 6.01 -0.12 -6.92
C TRP A 35 5.52 -0.23 -5.48
N THR A 36 6.35 -0.82 -4.64
CA THR A 36 6.19 -0.79 -3.18
C THR A 36 7.25 0.10 -2.59
N PHE A 37 6.94 0.76 -1.48
CA PHE A 37 7.86 1.66 -0.80
C PHE A 37 7.75 1.55 0.72
N VAL A 38 8.82 1.96 1.39
CA VAL A 38 8.94 2.12 2.83
C VAL A 38 9.48 3.52 3.14
N ILE A 39 8.85 4.21 4.09
CA ILE A 39 9.24 5.54 4.59
C ILE A 39 9.57 5.41 6.07
N GLU A 40 10.76 5.90 6.46
CA GLU A 40 11.23 5.92 7.85
C GLU A 40 11.15 4.56 8.57
N ASP A 41 11.40 3.47 7.84
CA ASP A 41 11.39 2.08 8.32
C ASP A 41 10.08 1.61 9.01
N SER A 42 8.99 2.36 8.82
CA SER A 42 7.71 2.16 9.53
C SER A 42 6.55 2.11 8.54
N ILE A 43 6.40 3.17 7.77
CA ILE A 43 5.28 3.34 6.85
C ILE A 43 5.59 2.60 5.55
N SER A 44 4.81 1.56 5.25
CA SER A 44 4.89 0.87 3.96
C SER A 44 3.66 1.16 3.09
N GLY A 45 3.85 1.14 1.77
CA GLY A 45 2.78 1.41 0.83
C GLY A 45 3.10 0.95 -0.57
N TYR A 46 2.23 1.33 -1.51
CA TYR A 46 2.40 1.05 -2.91
C TYR A 46 1.89 2.21 -3.79
N ILE A 47 2.45 2.30 -4.99
CA ILE A 47 1.88 3.07 -6.09
C ILE A 47 1.73 2.15 -7.29
N GLY A 48 0.54 2.12 -7.89
CA GLY A 48 0.22 1.23 -8.99
C GLY A 48 -0.52 1.93 -10.11
N ILE A 49 -0.23 1.52 -11.35
CA ILE A 49 -0.98 1.89 -12.55
C ILE A 49 -1.85 0.70 -12.91
N GLU A 50 -3.16 0.89 -12.91
CA GLU A 50 -4.14 -0.13 -13.28
C GLU A 50 -4.87 0.27 -14.56
N GLU A 51 -5.06 -0.70 -15.46
CA GLU A 51 -6.00 -0.59 -16.57
C GLU A 51 -7.29 -1.32 -16.22
N ASN A 52 -8.39 -0.57 -16.19
CA ASN A 52 -9.70 -1.18 -15.97
C ASN A 52 -10.10 -1.98 -17.21
N GLU A 53 -10.00 -3.31 -17.15
CA GLU A 53 -10.37 -4.20 -18.25
C GLU A 53 -11.89 -4.21 -18.49
N ASP A 54 -12.67 -4.03 -17.43
CA ASP A 54 -14.14 -4.07 -17.44
C ASP A 54 -14.74 -2.65 -17.50
N GLY A 55 -14.66 -1.98 -18.65
CA GLY A 55 -15.41 -0.74 -18.89
C GLY A 55 -14.76 0.27 -19.82
N VAL A 56 -14.86 1.55 -19.45
CA VAL A 56 -14.12 2.62 -20.14
C VAL A 56 -12.65 2.43 -19.78
N LYS A 57 -11.80 2.19 -20.78
CA LYS A 57 -10.35 2.00 -20.66
C LYS A 57 -9.65 3.26 -20.16
N VAL A 58 -9.88 3.61 -18.90
CA VAL A 58 -9.21 4.71 -18.22
C VAL A 58 -8.11 4.09 -17.37
N LYS A 59 -6.86 4.40 -17.69
CA LYS A 59 -5.72 4.10 -16.81
C LYS A 59 -5.93 4.88 -15.52
N THR A 60 -5.75 4.22 -14.38
CA THR A 60 -5.84 4.83 -13.05
C THR A 60 -4.53 4.65 -12.30
N VAL A 61 -4.13 5.68 -11.57
CA VAL A 61 -3.04 5.59 -10.59
C VAL A 61 -3.67 5.42 -9.22
N SER A 62 -3.20 4.42 -8.48
CA SER A 62 -3.55 4.15 -7.10
C SER A 62 -2.32 4.39 -6.24
N VAL A 63 -2.47 5.14 -5.15
CA VAL A 63 -1.47 5.24 -4.09
C VAL A 63 -2.12 4.73 -2.81
N GLY A 64 -1.49 3.77 -2.16
CA GLY A 64 -2.01 3.16 -0.94
C GLY A 64 -0.96 2.99 0.14
N LEU A 65 -1.39 3.04 1.40
CA LEU A 65 -0.57 2.77 2.57
C LEU A 65 -1.11 1.54 3.28
N HIS A 66 -0.20 0.68 3.74
CA HIS A 66 -0.51 -0.44 4.62
C HIS A 66 -0.67 0.08 6.05
N LEU A 67 -1.74 -0.34 6.72
CA LEU A 67 -2.07 0.18 8.05
C LEU A 67 -1.99 -0.90 9.12
N LYS A 68 -2.75 -1.99 8.98
CA LYS A 68 -2.91 -2.97 10.04
C LYS A 68 -3.36 -4.34 9.55
N ASP A 69 -2.82 -5.40 10.14
CA ASP A 69 -3.32 -6.77 9.99
C ASP A 69 -4.70 -6.89 10.66
N ILE A 70 -5.70 -7.27 9.87
CA ILE A 70 -7.09 -7.41 10.30
C ILE A 70 -7.62 -8.84 10.12
N THR A 71 -6.73 -9.82 9.96
CA THR A 71 -7.09 -11.22 9.68
C THR A 71 -8.06 -11.80 10.71
N ASP A 72 -7.87 -11.46 11.98
CA ASP A 72 -8.66 -11.98 13.10
C ASP A 72 -9.68 -10.96 13.67
N VAL A 73 -9.91 -9.85 12.95
CA VAL A 73 -10.83 -8.79 13.40
C VAL A 73 -12.28 -9.25 13.27
N SER A 74 -13.11 -8.92 14.25
CA SER A 74 -14.52 -9.30 14.23
C SER A 74 -15.29 -8.57 13.13
N LYS A 75 -16.45 -9.11 12.74
CA LYS A 75 -17.30 -8.48 11.73
C LYS A 75 -17.75 -7.09 12.19
N GLU A 76 -18.08 -6.93 13.46
CA GLU A 76 -18.54 -5.68 14.05
C GLU A 76 -17.44 -4.60 13.98
N GLU A 77 -16.20 -4.94 14.33
CA GLU A 77 -15.05 -4.05 14.21
C GLU A 77 -14.74 -3.70 12.76
N LEU A 78 -14.81 -4.67 11.84
CA LEU A 78 -14.63 -4.44 10.41
C LEU A 78 -15.70 -3.48 9.86
N MET A 79 -16.95 -3.62 10.31
CA MET A 79 -18.03 -2.72 9.93
C MET A 79 -17.79 -1.31 10.45
N ALA A 80 -17.39 -1.16 11.72
CA ALA A 80 -17.05 0.15 12.28
C ALA A 80 -15.91 0.83 11.50
N LEU A 81 -14.86 0.08 11.14
CA LEU A 81 -13.77 0.58 10.30
C LEU A 81 -14.25 1.08 8.94
N PHE A 82 -15.13 0.33 8.27
CA PHE A 82 -15.63 0.74 6.95
C PHE A 82 -16.69 1.83 7.00
N GLU A 83 -17.33 2.08 8.14
CA GLU A 83 -18.20 3.24 8.32
C GLU A 83 -17.40 4.55 8.23
N LEU A 84 -16.12 4.54 8.66
CA LEU A 84 -15.20 5.68 8.55
C LEU A 84 -14.94 6.12 7.09
N ASN A 85 -15.19 5.26 6.10
CA ASN A 85 -15.10 5.64 4.68
C ASN A 85 -16.02 6.82 4.33
N GLY A 86 -17.11 7.04 5.07
CA GLY A 86 -18.00 8.18 4.85
C GLY A 86 -17.37 9.54 5.16
N GLU A 87 -16.27 9.56 5.91
CA GLU A 87 -15.59 10.78 6.37
C GLU A 87 -14.31 11.08 5.59
N LEU A 88 -13.79 10.08 4.85
CA LEU A 88 -12.60 10.22 4.03
C LEU A 88 -12.83 11.16 2.83
N ILE A 89 -11.79 11.92 2.50
CA ILE A 89 -11.76 12.83 1.35
C ILE A 89 -10.82 12.24 0.30
N ASN A 90 -11.39 11.86 -0.85
CA ASN A 90 -10.66 11.27 -1.98
C ASN A 90 -9.81 10.04 -1.62
N ALA A 91 -10.17 9.33 -0.54
CA ALA A 91 -9.52 8.11 -0.10
C ALA A 91 -10.57 7.07 0.31
N ASN A 92 -10.15 5.82 0.43
CA ASN A 92 -10.95 4.76 1.03
C ASN A 92 -10.07 3.78 1.81
N PHE A 93 -10.60 3.27 2.91
CA PHE A 93 -10.16 2.04 3.52
C PHE A 93 -10.61 0.85 2.68
N SER A 94 -9.67 -0.05 2.42
CA SER A 94 -9.89 -1.30 1.70
C SER A 94 -9.08 -2.42 2.33
N VAL A 95 -9.33 -3.64 1.87
CA VAL A 95 -8.66 -4.84 2.36
C VAL A 95 -8.01 -5.54 1.19
N VAL A 96 -6.71 -5.76 1.34
CA VAL A 96 -5.90 -6.53 0.39
C VAL A 96 -5.39 -7.79 1.06
N LYS A 97 -5.22 -8.84 0.26
CA LYS A 97 -4.57 -10.06 0.72
C LYS A 97 -3.06 -9.87 0.64
N TYR A 98 -2.38 -10.09 1.75
CA TYR A 98 -0.93 -10.01 1.83
C TYR A 98 -0.37 -11.35 2.30
N PRO A 99 0.67 -11.91 1.65
CA PRO A 99 1.29 -13.15 2.13
C PRO A 99 1.91 -12.94 3.51
N ALA A 100 1.53 -13.77 4.48
CA ALA A 100 2.24 -13.86 5.75
C ALA A 100 3.68 -14.27 5.45
N LYS A 101 4.65 -13.54 6.00
CA LYS A 101 6.03 -14.03 6.03
C LYS A 101 6.02 -15.39 6.73
N GLU A 102 6.62 -16.42 6.11
CA GLU A 102 7.00 -17.61 6.86
C GLU A 102 7.95 -17.14 7.97
N SER A 103 7.52 -17.28 9.21
CA SER A 103 8.27 -16.86 10.38
C SER A 103 9.55 -17.69 10.50
N ASN A 104 10.63 -17.22 9.90
CA ASN A 104 11.99 -17.69 10.16
C ASN A 104 12.99 -16.52 10.14
N LYS A 105 12.64 -15.40 10.78
CA LYS A 105 13.49 -14.50 11.60
C LYS A 105 12.72 -13.20 11.90
N PRO A 106 12.67 -12.72 13.16
CA PRO A 106 11.81 -11.59 13.52
C PRO A 106 12.35 -10.20 13.17
N ASP A 107 13.59 -10.05 12.67
CA ASP A 107 14.30 -8.76 12.76
C ASP A 107 14.88 -8.20 11.46
N GLU A 108 14.56 -8.71 10.26
CA GLU A 108 15.05 -8.10 9.01
C GLU A 108 13.97 -8.05 7.91
N PRO A 109 13.77 -6.91 7.23
CA PRO A 109 13.11 -6.89 5.94
C PRO A 109 13.94 -7.73 4.96
N VAL A 110 13.33 -8.75 4.37
CA VAL A 110 13.95 -9.56 3.31
C VAL A 110 13.48 -8.96 2.00
N PHE A 111 14.40 -8.33 1.29
CA PHE A 111 14.24 -7.86 -0.08
C PHE A 111 14.34 -9.05 -1.02
N ILE A 112 13.43 -9.12 -1.99
CA ILE A 112 13.52 -10.11 -3.06
C ILE A 112 14.46 -9.52 -4.11
N GLU A 113 15.76 -9.85 -4.05
CA GLU A 113 16.70 -9.45 -5.10
C GLU A 113 16.43 -10.24 -6.39
N GLU A 114 16.29 -9.52 -7.50
CA GLU A 114 16.02 -10.10 -8.81
C GLU A 114 17.24 -10.91 -9.32
N GLY A 115 17.11 -12.24 -9.35
CA GLY A 115 18.08 -13.14 -10.00
C GLY A 115 18.51 -14.37 -9.21
N GLU A 116 18.11 -14.51 -7.94
CA GLU A 116 18.21 -15.80 -7.24
C GLU A 116 16.89 -16.56 -7.40
N ASP A 117 16.95 -17.73 -8.05
CA ASP A 117 15.89 -18.73 -7.95
C ASP A 117 15.66 -18.96 -6.46
N TYR A 118 14.51 -18.53 -5.94
CA TYR A 118 14.08 -18.91 -4.60
C TYR A 118 13.98 -20.43 -4.62
N ASP A 119 14.99 -21.11 -4.06
CA ASP A 119 14.90 -22.51 -3.71
C ASP A 119 13.82 -22.57 -2.63
N TYR A 120 12.58 -22.82 -3.07
CA TYR A 120 11.50 -23.23 -2.20
C TYR A 120 12.00 -24.48 -1.46
N GLU A 121 12.47 -24.31 -0.23
CA GLU A 121 12.69 -25.43 0.68
C GLU A 121 11.33 -26.07 0.97
N ASP A 122 10.86 -26.92 0.03
CA ASP A 122 9.89 -28.00 0.23
C ASP A 122 8.78 -27.73 1.28
N SER A 123 8.18 -26.53 1.27
CA SER A 123 7.00 -26.23 2.07
C SER A 123 5.77 -26.53 1.21
N ASP A 124 5.22 -27.73 1.40
CA ASP A 124 4.01 -28.27 0.74
C ASP A 124 2.73 -27.45 1.01
N SER A 125 2.83 -26.21 1.48
CA SER A 125 1.69 -25.36 1.86
C SER A 125 1.76 -24.01 1.15
N PRO A 126 0.67 -23.57 0.49
CA PRO A 126 0.62 -22.20 -0.03
C PRO A 126 0.83 -21.21 1.13
N PRO A 127 1.47 -20.04 0.88
CA PRO A 127 1.71 -19.05 1.92
C PRO A 127 0.38 -18.66 2.58
N GLU A 128 0.39 -18.58 3.91
CA GLU A 128 -0.79 -18.14 4.67
C GLU A 128 -1.12 -16.70 4.26
N LEU A 129 -2.33 -16.47 3.72
CA LEU A 129 -2.73 -15.13 3.29
C LEU A 129 -3.42 -14.40 4.44
N ARG A 130 -2.90 -13.22 4.79
CA ARG A 130 -3.48 -12.32 5.78
C ARG A 130 -4.32 -11.25 5.13
N ASP A 131 -5.30 -10.74 5.87
CA ASP A 131 -6.08 -9.57 5.48
C ASP A 131 -5.40 -8.32 6.04
N LEU A 132 -4.98 -7.43 5.14
CA LEU A 132 -4.30 -6.18 5.49
C LEU A 132 -5.22 -5.01 5.18
N LEU A 133 -5.51 -4.20 6.19
CA LEU A 133 -6.18 -2.92 6.02
C LEU A 133 -5.24 -1.94 5.34
N ILE A 134 -5.73 -1.33 4.28
CA ILE A 134 -5.05 -0.25 3.58
C ILE A 134 -5.92 0.99 3.54
N ILE A 135 -5.30 2.16 3.45
CA ILE A 135 -5.95 3.38 2.96
C ILE A 135 -5.37 3.71 1.61
N GLN A 136 -6.21 4.06 0.64
CA GLN A 136 -5.76 4.37 -0.71
C GLN A 136 -6.54 5.51 -1.34
N THR A 137 -5.87 6.22 -2.24
CA THR A 137 -6.51 7.11 -3.21
C THR A 137 -6.38 6.51 -4.60
N ARG A 138 -7.37 6.77 -5.46
CA ARG A 138 -7.36 6.35 -6.87
C ARG A 138 -7.79 7.50 -7.74
N LEU A 139 -6.96 7.81 -8.73
CA LEU A 139 -7.16 8.92 -9.64
C LEU A 139 -7.03 8.45 -11.09
N PRO A 140 -7.73 9.08 -12.04
CA PRO A 140 -7.39 8.93 -13.45
C PRO A 140 -5.92 9.27 -13.67
N TYR A 141 -5.23 8.50 -14.51
CA TYR A 141 -3.80 8.66 -14.77
C TYR A 141 -3.43 10.09 -15.18
N GLU A 142 -4.26 10.73 -16.00
CA GLU A 142 -4.05 12.14 -16.43
C GLU A 142 -4.24 13.18 -15.31
N ALA A 143 -4.77 12.78 -14.15
CA ALA A 143 -5.02 13.65 -13.00
C ALA A 143 -3.98 13.47 -11.88
N PHE A 144 -3.00 12.58 -12.06
CA PHE A 144 -1.92 12.36 -11.10
C PHE A 144 -0.61 12.87 -11.70
N LEU A 145 0.05 13.79 -10.99
CA LEU A 145 1.42 14.20 -11.32
C LEU A 145 2.38 13.46 -10.38
N PRO A 146 3.49 12.89 -10.88
CA PRO A 146 4.48 12.24 -10.01
C PRO A 146 4.94 13.11 -8.83
N GLU A 147 5.12 14.42 -9.07
CA GLU A 147 5.50 15.42 -8.07
C GLU A 147 4.52 15.50 -6.87
N ASP A 148 3.26 15.08 -7.05
CA ASP A 148 2.25 15.10 -5.98
C ASP A 148 2.32 13.85 -5.08
N PHE A 149 3.18 12.86 -5.38
CA PHE A 149 3.29 11.59 -4.65
C PHE A 149 3.41 11.80 -3.14
N GLU A 150 4.36 12.61 -2.70
CA GLU A 150 4.59 12.90 -1.28
C GLU A 150 3.37 13.56 -0.63
N ALA A 151 2.67 14.45 -1.36
CA ALA A 151 1.47 15.10 -0.86
C ALA A 151 0.31 14.10 -0.68
N PHE A 152 0.17 13.12 -1.58
CA PHE A 152 -0.82 12.05 -1.44
C PHE A 152 -0.49 11.13 -0.26
N VAL A 153 0.77 10.71 -0.11
CA VAL A 153 1.20 9.88 1.02
C VAL A 153 0.93 10.60 2.34
N ASN A 154 1.36 11.86 2.48
CA ASN A 154 1.10 12.67 3.67
C ASN A 154 -0.40 12.84 3.96
N ASN A 155 -1.21 13.03 2.92
CA ASN A 155 -2.65 13.15 3.09
C ASN A 155 -3.28 11.83 3.58
N LEU A 156 -2.86 10.69 3.04
CA LEU A 156 -3.32 9.37 3.47
C LEU A 156 -2.91 9.08 4.92
N MET A 157 -1.66 9.39 5.29
CA MET A 157 -1.19 9.26 6.69
C MET A 157 -2.02 10.12 7.64
N PHE A 158 -2.26 11.39 7.29
CA PHE A 158 -3.06 12.29 8.10
C PHE A 158 -4.50 11.78 8.29
N GLN A 159 -5.14 11.29 7.23
CA GLN A 159 -6.50 10.76 7.31
C GLN A 159 -6.56 9.45 8.11
N ALA A 160 -5.56 8.58 7.97
CA ALA A 160 -5.47 7.34 8.75
C ALA A 160 -5.27 7.64 10.25
N ASP A 161 -4.33 8.53 10.60
CA ASP A 161 -4.09 8.95 11.98
C ASP A 161 -5.34 9.60 12.59
N MET A 162 -5.95 10.54 11.86
CA MET A 162 -7.15 11.24 12.34
C MET A 162 -8.32 10.29 12.63
N LEU A 163 -8.53 9.24 11.83
CA LEU A 163 -9.72 8.39 11.95
C LEU A 163 -9.48 7.10 12.74
N LEU A 164 -8.25 6.62 12.81
CA LEU A 164 -7.90 5.40 13.57
C LEU A 164 -7.42 5.71 14.98
N ASN A 165 -6.88 6.91 15.21
CA ASN A 165 -6.35 7.32 16.50
C ASN A 165 -7.17 8.43 17.18
N ASP A 166 -8.37 8.79 16.69
CA ASP A 166 -9.21 9.79 17.37
C ASP A 166 -9.61 9.30 18.76
N PRO A 167 -9.22 9.96 19.86
CA PRO A 167 -9.69 9.65 21.21
C PRO A 167 -11.17 10.03 21.46
N GLY A 168 -11.96 10.19 20.40
CA GLY A 168 -13.28 10.81 20.38
C GLY A 168 -14.47 9.93 20.78
N GLU A 169 -14.32 8.61 20.83
CA GLU A 169 -15.31 7.71 21.45
C GLU A 169 -14.62 6.67 22.35
N ASP A 170 -15.00 6.73 23.62
CA ASP A 170 -14.63 5.86 24.74
C ASP A 170 -13.19 5.92 25.27
N GLY A 171 -13.09 6.40 26.51
CA GLY A 171 -11.90 6.26 27.33
C GLY A 171 -11.56 4.79 27.55
N ALA A 172 -10.64 4.28 26.74
CA ALA A 172 -9.79 3.16 27.04
C ALA A 172 -8.39 3.49 26.56
N ASP A 173 -7.49 3.50 27.53
CA ASP A 173 -6.07 3.81 27.47
C ASP A 173 -5.32 2.74 26.65
N GLU A 174 -5.28 2.86 25.33
CA GLU A 174 -4.25 2.20 24.49
C GLU A 174 -3.88 3.13 23.33
N THR A 175 -2.73 3.78 23.44
CA THR A 175 -2.07 4.44 22.31
C THR A 175 -1.82 3.39 21.23
N MET A 176 -2.58 3.43 20.13
CA MET A 176 -2.33 2.58 18.97
C MET A 176 -1.13 3.15 18.20
N GLU A 177 0.02 2.50 18.34
CA GLU A 177 1.18 2.77 17.49
C GLU A 177 0.88 2.29 16.07
N ILE A 178 0.96 3.23 15.12
CA ILE A 178 1.08 2.94 13.70
C ILE A 178 2.49 2.34 13.52
N ILE A 179 2.57 1.14 12.92
CA ILE A 179 3.83 0.45 12.63
C ILE A 179 4.56 1.18 11.53
#